data_AF-A0A9X9LHV6-F1
#
_entry.id   AF-A0A9X9LHV6-F1
#
_cell.length_a   1.000
_cell.length_b   1.000
_cell.length_c   1.000
_cell.angle_alpha   90.00
_cell.angle_beta   90.00
_cell.angle_gamma   90.00
#
_symmetry.space_group_name_H-M   'P 1'
#
loop_
_entity.id
_entity.type
_entity.pdbx_description
1 polymer ?
#
loop_
_entity_poly.entity_id
_entity_poly.type
_entity_poly.pdbx_seq_one_letter_code
_entity_poly.pdbx_strand_id
1 'polypeptide(L)'
;MGTAGCSPSQRLRALGALAGAALLFTLWLLWQLGPAPARVPAPPRMLLILVWHWPFADQPPELPSNTCTRYGVAHCHLSTNHSLLASADAVVFHHRELQTRRAHLPLASRPRGQPWVWAS
;
A
#
# COMPACT_ATOMS: atom_id res chain seq x y z
N MET A 1 -50.38 -45.90 -30.20
CA MET A 1 -49.28 -45.01 -29.77
C MET A 1 -49.66 -44.43 -28.42
N GLY A 2 -48.97 -44.82 -27.35
CA GLY A 2 -49.38 -44.54 -25.97
C GLY A 2 -49.08 -43.12 -25.52
N THR A 3 -50.07 -42.44 -24.96
CA THR A 3 -49.88 -41.20 -24.20
C THR A 3 -49.67 -41.56 -22.74
N ALA A 4 -48.42 -41.51 -22.27
CA ALA A 4 -48.09 -41.68 -20.86
C ALA A 4 -48.55 -40.46 -20.05
N GLY A 5 -49.64 -40.61 -19.29
CA GLY A 5 -50.13 -39.58 -18.38
C GLY A 5 -49.20 -39.42 -17.19
N CYS A 6 -48.56 -38.24 -17.06
CA CYS A 6 -47.76 -37.88 -15.90
C CYS A 6 -48.63 -37.81 -14.63
N SER A 7 -48.24 -38.54 -13.58
CA SER A 7 -48.92 -38.58 -12.29
C SER A 7 -48.77 -37.25 -11.52
N PRO A 8 -49.81 -36.75 -10.84
CA PRO A 8 -49.79 -35.49 -10.09
C PRO A 8 -48.71 -35.44 -9.00
N SER A 9 -48.38 -36.57 -8.38
CA SER A 9 -47.31 -36.68 -7.38
C SER A 9 -45.91 -36.48 -7.96
N GLN A 10 -45.71 -36.79 -9.24
CA GLN A 10 -44.45 -36.58 -9.95
C GLN A 10 -44.23 -35.09 -10.27
N ARG A 11 -45.31 -34.35 -10.55
CA ARG A 11 -45.29 -32.89 -10.74
C ARG A 11 -44.98 -32.14 -9.44
N LEU A 12 -45.61 -32.55 -8.33
CA LEU A 12 -45.34 -31.98 -7.01
C LEU A 12 -43.88 -32.16 -6.57
N ARG A 13 -43.28 -33.33 -6.84
CA ARG A 13 -41.86 -33.60 -6.57
C ARG A 13 -40.92 -32.78 -7.46
N ALA A 14 -41.25 -32.65 -8.74
CA ALA A 14 -40.47 -31.83 -9.67
C ALA A 14 -40.50 -30.33 -9.31
N LEU A 15 -41.67 -29.81 -8.90
CA LEU A 15 -41.83 -28.44 -8.43
C LEU A 15 -41.00 -28.17 -7.15
N GLY A 16 -41.00 -29.10 -6.19
CA GLY A 16 -40.18 -28.98 -4.98
C GLY A 16 -38.68 -28.97 -5.25
N ALA A 17 -38.20 -29.79 -6.19
CA ALA A 17 -36.79 -29.83 -6.58
C ALA A 17 -36.33 -28.52 -7.27
N LEU A 18 -37.17 -27.96 -8.15
CA LEU A 18 -36.88 -26.68 -8.83
C LEU A 18 -36.84 -25.51 -7.84
N ALA A 19 -37.76 -25.46 -6.87
CA ALA A 19 -37.79 -24.44 -5.84
C ALA A 19 -36.54 -24.52 -4.93
N GLY A 20 -36.12 -25.73 -4.55
CA GLY A 20 -34.91 -25.96 -3.78
C GLY A 20 -33.64 -25.52 -4.53
N ALA A 21 -33.53 -25.86 -5.81
CA ALA A 21 -32.38 -25.46 -6.64
C ALA A 21 -32.29 -23.93 -6.82
N ALA A 22 -33.43 -23.26 -7.02
CA ALA A 22 -33.48 -21.80 -7.11
C ALA A 22 -33.04 -21.13 -5.78
N LEU A 23 -33.52 -21.62 -4.64
CA LEU A 23 -33.11 -21.14 -3.31
C LEU A 23 -31.60 -21.29 -3.09
N LEU A 24 -31.03 -22.45 -3.37
CA LEU A 24 -29.60 -22.69 -3.24
C LEU A 24 -28.77 -21.79 -4.17
N PHE A 25 -29.23 -21.58 -5.41
CA PHE A 25 -28.55 -20.71 -6.36
C PHE A 25 -28.61 -19.24 -5.93
N THR A 26 -29.74 -18.76 -5.41
CA THR A 26 -29.86 -17.39 -4.88
C THR A 26 -28.97 -17.18 -3.65
N LEU A 27 -28.92 -18.13 -2.72
CA LEU A 27 -28.02 -18.07 -1.57
C LEU A 27 -26.55 -18.05 -1.99
N TRP A 28 -26.18 -18.85 -2.99
CA TRP A 28 -24.84 -18.85 -3.55
C TRP A 28 -24.48 -17.52 -4.23
N LEU A 29 -25.40 -16.93 -5.00
CA LEU A 29 -25.23 -15.60 -5.59
C LEU A 29 -25.10 -14.49 -4.55
N LEU A 30 -25.91 -14.56 -3.48
CA LEU A 30 -25.84 -13.61 -2.36
C LEU A 30 -24.52 -13.71 -1.60
N TRP A 31 -23.95 -14.91 -1.47
CA TRP A 31 -22.60 -15.09 -0.92
C TRP A 31 -21.56 -14.48 -1.85
N GLN A 32 -21.63 -14.75 -3.16
CA GLN A 32 -20.67 -14.26 -4.14
C GLN A 32 -20.69 -12.73 -4.28
N LEU A 33 -21.87 -12.11 -4.14
CA LEU A 33 -22.06 -10.65 -4.20
C LEU A 33 -22.07 -10.00 -2.81
N GLY A 34 -21.78 -10.77 -1.76
CA GLY A 34 -21.72 -10.28 -0.39
C GLY A 34 -20.71 -9.15 -0.25
N PRO A 35 -20.98 -8.15 0.60
CA PRO A 35 -20.05 -7.04 0.81
C PRO A 35 -18.70 -7.58 1.25
N ALA A 36 -17.64 -7.14 0.57
CA ALA A 36 -16.29 -7.47 0.98
C ALA A 36 -16.10 -7.07 2.46
N PRO A 37 -15.39 -7.89 3.26
CA PRO A 37 -15.10 -7.54 4.65
C PRO A 37 -14.48 -6.15 4.67
N ALA A 38 -15.02 -5.27 5.53
CA ALA A 38 -14.54 -3.90 5.67
C ALA A 38 -13.03 -3.92 5.87
N ARG A 39 -12.28 -3.41 4.88
CA ARG A 39 -10.83 -3.38 4.93
C ARG A 39 -10.42 -2.37 5.99
N VAL A 40 -10.07 -2.86 7.18
CA VAL A 40 -9.45 -2.03 8.22
C VAL A 40 -8.17 -1.43 7.60
N PRO A 41 -8.02 -0.10 7.53
CA PRO A 41 -6.79 0.50 7.06
C PRO A 41 -5.63 0.03 7.93
N ALA A 42 -4.55 -0.46 7.31
CA ALA A 42 -3.33 -0.75 8.04
C ALA A 42 -2.85 0.52 8.75
N PRO A 43 -2.24 0.41 9.95
CA PRO A 43 -1.69 1.57 10.63
C PRO A 43 -0.71 2.33 9.71
N PRO A 44 -0.65 3.67 9.82
CA PRO A 44 0.24 4.47 8.98
C PRO A 44 1.69 4.01 9.16
N ARG A 45 2.35 3.65 8.06
CA ARG A 45 3.77 3.30 8.07
C ARG A 45 4.61 4.55 8.35
N MET A 46 5.62 4.43 9.22
CA MET A 46 6.60 5.49 9.44
C MET A 46 7.51 5.60 8.21
N LEU A 47 7.57 6.77 7.59
CA LEU A 47 8.43 7.06 6.44
C LEU A 47 9.83 7.47 6.92
N LEU A 48 10.86 6.79 6.44
CA LEU A 48 12.25 7.14 6.71
C LEU A 48 12.84 7.95 5.55
N ILE A 49 13.05 9.24 5.78
CA ILE A 49 13.65 10.14 4.79
C ILE A 49 15.11 10.41 5.20
N LEU A 50 16.05 10.01 4.34
CA LEU A 50 17.47 10.23 4.54
C LEU A 50 17.90 11.51 3.82
N VAL A 51 18.33 12.52 4.56
CA VAL A 51 19.01 13.69 4.01
C VAL A 51 20.48 13.33 3.87
N TRP A 52 20.94 13.19 2.62
CA TRP A 52 22.28 12.69 2.35
C TRP A 52 23.37 13.68 2.76
N HIS A 53 23.16 14.96 2.49
CA HIS A 53 24.03 16.02 2.98
C HIS A 53 23.17 17.20 3.41
N TRP A 54 23.49 17.75 4.58
CA TRP A 54 22.72 18.86 5.11
C TRP A 54 23.02 20.14 4.33
N PRO A 55 22.00 20.90 3.89
CA PRO A 55 22.23 22.09 3.08
C PRO A 55 22.80 23.24 3.92
N PHE A 56 23.72 24.00 3.33
CA PHE A 56 24.24 25.28 3.86
C PHE A 56 24.97 25.22 5.22
N ALA A 57 25.23 24.05 5.79
CA ALA A 57 25.99 23.90 7.01
C ALA A 57 26.82 22.61 7.00
N ASP A 58 27.94 22.62 7.73
CA ASP A 58 28.84 21.46 7.83
C ASP A 58 28.23 20.30 8.65
N GLN A 59 27.27 20.62 9.53
CA GLN A 59 26.59 19.67 10.39
C GLN A 59 25.07 19.90 10.38
N PRO A 60 24.28 18.83 10.47
CA PRO A 60 22.83 18.97 10.62
C PRO A 60 22.49 19.53 12.01
N PRO A 61 21.39 20.29 12.14
CA PRO A 61 20.85 20.68 13.42
C PRO A 61 20.28 19.46 14.15
N GLU A 62 19.84 19.66 15.39
CA GLU A 62 18.99 18.66 16.05
C GLU A 62 17.72 18.45 15.22
N LEU A 63 17.42 17.18 14.93
CA LEU A 63 16.27 16.76 14.13
C LEU A 63 15.27 16.00 15.03
N PRO A 64 14.32 16.70 15.67
CA PRO A 64 13.23 16.07 16.38
C PRO A 64 12.44 15.13 15.47
N SER A 65 11.84 14.08 16.04
CA SER A 65 11.03 13.10 15.29
C SER A 65 9.84 13.73 14.56
N ASN A 66 9.36 14.90 14.99
CA ASN A 66 8.25 15.62 14.37
C ASN A 66 8.69 16.65 13.30
N THR A 67 9.96 16.68 12.90
CA THR A 67 10.48 17.65 11.91
C THR A 67 9.68 17.65 10.61
N CYS A 68 9.28 16.47 10.13
CA CYS A 68 8.52 16.35 8.87
C CYS A 68 7.11 16.97 8.96
N THR A 69 6.53 17.05 10.16
CA THR A 69 5.20 17.60 10.38
C THR A 69 5.13 19.08 9.98
N ARG A 70 6.23 19.84 10.10
CA ARG A 70 6.31 21.23 9.64
C ARG A 70 6.12 21.38 8.13
N TYR A 71 6.33 20.29 7.38
CA TYR A 71 6.18 20.21 5.93
C TYR A 71 4.91 19.45 5.52
N GLY A 72 3.98 19.22 6.45
CA GLY A 72 2.70 18.54 6.17
C GLY A 72 2.79 17.02 6.04
N VAL A 73 3.92 16.40 6.41
CA VAL A 73 4.09 14.94 6.35
C VAL A 73 3.99 14.36 7.75
N ALA A 74 2.91 13.64 8.03
CA ALA A 74 2.73 12.88 9.26
C ALA A 74 3.45 11.52 9.19
N HIS A 75 3.79 10.94 10.36
CA HIS A 75 4.47 9.64 10.48
C HIS A 75 5.76 9.59 9.64
N CYS A 76 6.65 10.55 9.84
CA CYS A 76 7.93 10.61 9.13
C CYS A 76 9.08 10.83 10.10
N HIS A 77 10.21 10.20 9.79
CA HIS A 77 11.46 10.31 10.49
C HIS A 77 12.52 10.81 9.53
N LEU A 78 13.02 12.02 9.79
CA LEU A 78 14.11 12.62 9.04
C LEU A 78 15.44 12.23 9.70
N SER A 79 16.38 11.69 8.93
CA SER A 79 17.71 11.32 9.43
C SER A 79 18.81 11.79 8.50
N THR A 80 20.00 12.00 9.05
CA THR A 80 21.26 12.19 8.32
C THR A 80 22.21 11.00 8.46
N ASN A 81 21.76 9.91 9.10
CA ASN A 81 22.59 8.73 9.31
C ASN A 81 22.67 7.88 8.03
N HIS A 82 23.83 7.90 7.36
CA HIS A 82 24.06 7.20 6.09
C HIS A 82 23.93 5.67 6.19
N SER A 83 24.04 5.07 7.37
CA SER A 83 23.83 3.63 7.54
C SER A 83 22.39 3.20 7.22
N LEU A 84 21.44 4.15 7.25
CA LEU A 84 20.04 3.94 6.92
C LEU A 84 19.74 3.97 5.41
N LEU A 85 20.76 4.13 4.56
CA LEU A 85 20.56 4.19 3.10
C LEU A 85 19.80 2.97 2.56
N ALA A 86 20.04 1.77 3.08
CA ALA A 86 19.36 0.56 2.61
C ALA A 86 17.89 0.46 3.06
N SER A 87 17.52 1.10 4.17
CA SER A 87 16.18 1.06 4.77
C SER A 87 15.36 2.32 4.55
N ALA A 88 15.97 3.40 4.04
CA ALA A 88 15.28 4.65 3.76
C ALA A 88 14.22 4.49 2.67
N ASP A 89 13.04 5.07 2.89
CA ASP A 89 11.98 5.16 1.91
C ASP A 89 12.32 6.16 0.80
N ALA A 90 13.10 7.20 1.11
CA ALA A 90 13.59 8.17 0.15
C ALA A 90 14.92 8.76 0.58
N VAL A 91 15.76 9.11 -0.40
CA VAL A 91 17.02 9.82 -0.17
C VAL A 91 16.94 11.19 -0.81
N VAL A 92 17.19 12.23 -0.03
CA VAL A 92 17.15 13.63 -0.48
C VAL A 92 18.57 14.18 -0.55
N PHE A 93 18.86 14.80 -1.68
CA PHE A 93 20.14 15.41 -1.98
C PHE A 93 19.95 16.90 -2.25
N HIS A 94 20.73 17.73 -1.58
CA HIS A 94 20.77 19.15 -1.90
C HIS A 94 21.64 19.39 -3.14
N HIS A 95 21.04 19.94 -4.19
CA HIS A 95 21.64 20.09 -5.50
C HIS A 95 22.92 20.94 -5.46
N ARG A 96 22.91 22.04 -4.72
CA ARG A 96 24.07 22.95 -4.60
C ARG A 96 25.27 22.30 -3.93
N GLU A 97 25.07 21.40 -2.96
CA GLU A 97 26.17 20.73 -2.26
C GLU A 97 26.90 19.76 -3.18
N LEU A 98 26.17 19.13 -4.11
CA LEU A 98 26.76 18.24 -5.11
C LEU A 98 27.49 19.01 -6.21
N GLN A 99 26.90 20.11 -6.70
CA GLN A 99 27.54 20.98 -7.68
C GLN A 99 28.86 21.57 -7.16
N THR A 100 28.87 22.01 -5.91
CA THR A 100 30.05 22.60 -5.27
C THR A 100 31.03 21.55 -4.73
N ARG A 101 30.75 20.25 -4.93
CA ARG A 101 31.53 19.11 -4.43
C ARG A 101 31.71 19.07 -2.91
N ARG A 102 30.79 19.69 -2.16
CA ARG A 102 30.70 19.56 -0.70
C ARG A 102 30.11 18.21 -0.28
N ALA A 103 29.33 17.60 -1.17
CA ALA A 103 28.84 16.24 -1.03
C ALA A 103 29.20 15.39 -2.26
N HIS A 104 29.35 14.10 -2.03
CA HIS A 104 29.45 13.08 -3.08
C HIS A 104 28.23 12.17 -3.04
N LEU A 105 27.90 11.53 -4.16
CA LEU A 105 26.83 10.53 -4.18
C LEU A 105 27.24 9.28 -3.38
N PRO A 106 26.26 8.51 -2.87
CA PRO A 106 26.52 7.23 -2.26
C PRO A 106 27.25 6.34 -3.26
N LEU A 107 28.36 5.75 -2.85
CA LEU A 107 29.08 4.77 -3.67
C LEU A 107 28.33 3.44 -3.78
N ALA A 108 27.42 3.18 -2.84
CA ALA A 108 26.58 2.00 -2.84
C ALA A 108 25.55 2.03 -3.99
N SER A 109 25.29 0.86 -4.57
CA SER A 109 24.24 0.69 -5.57
C SER A 109 22.89 1.12 -4.99
N ARG A 110 22.15 1.94 -5.75
CA ARG A 110 20.80 2.38 -5.37
C ARG A 110 19.88 1.16 -5.17
N PRO A 111 19.26 0.99 -3.99
CA PRO A 111 18.24 -0.02 -3.78
C PRO A 111 17.12 0.08 -4.83
N ARG A 112 16.62 -1.06 -5.32
CA ARG A 112 15.54 -1.06 -6.32
C ARG A 112 14.29 -0.40 -5.73
N GLY A 113 13.70 0.52 -6.49
CA GLY A 113 12.47 1.22 -6.09
C GLY A 113 12.67 2.36 -5.08
N GLN A 114 13.90 2.63 -4.64
CA GLN A 114 14.18 3.77 -3.75
C GLN A 114 14.28 5.08 -4.54
N PRO A 115 13.39 6.07 -4.32
CA PRO A 115 13.47 7.38 -4.93
C PRO A 115 14.65 8.19 -4.38
N TRP A 116 15.40 8.80 -5.30
CA TRP A 116 16.43 9.80 -5.01
C TRP A 116 15.94 11.15 -5.50
N VAL A 117 15.78 12.09 -4.57
CA VAL A 117 15.16 13.39 -4.81
C VAL A 117 16.23 14.47 -4.76
N TRP A 118 16.26 15.34 -5.77
CA TRP A 118 17.13 16.51 -5.81
C TRP A 118 16.35 17.73 -5.33
N ALA A 119 16.73 18.28 -4.18
CA ALA A 119 16.18 19.53 -3.64
C ALA A 119 17.11 20.70 -4.00
N SER A 120 16.53 21.86 -4.34
CA SER A 120 17.28 23.08 -4.74
C SER A 120 17.36 24.10 -3.61
#